data_AF-A0A9X0ABN6-F1
#
_entry.id   AF-A0A9X0ABN6-F1
#
_cell.length_a   1.000
_cell.length_b   1.000
_cell.length_c   1.000
_cell.angle_alpha   90.00
_cell.angle_beta   90.00
_cell.angle_gamma   90.00
#
_symmetry.space_group_name_H-M   'P 1'
#
loop_
_entity.id
_entity.type
_entity.pdbx_description
1 polymer ?
#
loop_
_entity_poly.entity_id
_entity_poly.type
_entity_poly.pdbx_seq_one_letter_code
_entity_poly.pdbx_strand_id
1 'polypeptide(L)'
;MTYLDYINQHTTFFTSSVPYHCELVMSNITLQPIGLVDASKRYWAQRIDTTAMLRFKNITYALPPDFTSYIEFDGGSQYFPRGTMTYHPPAAATTLFANYGTITDLRVKFEQDVFPTYARLREIFHTYATEAHDHYDQVLNILGILRASIVATNTHSAADLETLRTLVDARVDLSSRMKDNANSIVDSLQKINSSLSACIKNINQSVADLDVFCVFTADEKKRIENPDTINISGFAEKYALVQLGYKPIANLVTEDVQAVVDEIGPATTEMQEELGRWDNITQDLTSILSYITNEEAATVQIIAKLDNAQILERWQELGGIVIQAENSQD
;
A
#
# COMPACT_ATOMS: atom_id res chain seq x y z
N MET A 1 58.35 2.42 -41.96
CA MET A 1 57.54 3.54 -41.42
C MET A 1 56.21 2.94 -41.02
N THR A 2 56.16 2.45 -39.78
CA THR A 2 55.06 1.69 -39.20
C THR A 2 54.27 2.61 -38.27
N TYR A 3 52.98 2.30 -38.06
CA TYR A 3 51.99 3.07 -37.30
C TYR A 3 52.34 3.32 -35.81
N LEU A 4 53.51 2.86 -35.35
CA LEU A 4 54.05 3.02 -34.00
C LEU A 4 55.00 4.22 -33.85
N ASP A 5 55.48 4.84 -34.93
CA ASP A 5 56.36 6.02 -34.86
C ASP A 5 55.57 7.34 -34.70
N TYR A 6 54.24 7.33 -34.85
CA TYR A 6 53.40 8.52 -34.69
C TYR A 6 52.96 8.76 -33.23
N ILE A 7 53.06 7.73 -32.36
CA ILE A 7 52.57 7.80 -30.97
C ILE A 7 53.66 8.32 -30.00
N ASN A 8 54.94 8.35 -30.41
CA ASN A 8 56.06 8.70 -29.53
C ASN A 8 56.58 10.15 -29.63
N GLN A 9 55.86 11.07 -30.29
CA GLN A 9 56.31 12.47 -30.44
C GLN A 9 55.44 13.53 -29.72
N HIS A 10 54.47 13.16 -28.89
CA HIS A 10 53.62 14.13 -28.17
C HIS A 10 53.51 13.95 -26.66
N THR A 11 54.51 13.36 -26.02
CA THR A 11 54.56 13.28 -24.56
C THR A 11 55.90 13.73 -24.04
N THR A 12 56.08 15.05 -23.90
CA THR A 12 56.87 15.59 -22.79
C THR A 12 56.59 17.08 -22.53
N PHE A 13 56.23 17.34 -21.27
CA PHE A 13 56.29 18.59 -20.51
C PHE A 13 55.28 19.71 -20.79
N PHE A 14 54.22 19.74 -19.97
CA PHE A 14 53.96 20.92 -19.14
C PHE A 14 53.55 20.48 -17.72
N THR A 15 54.37 20.87 -16.76
CA THR A 15 54.05 20.94 -15.34
C THR A 15 52.87 21.88 -15.13
N SER A 16 51.77 21.37 -14.60
CA SER A 16 50.69 22.18 -14.03
C SER A 16 49.98 21.34 -13.00
N SER A 17 50.13 21.74 -11.75
CA SER A 17 49.29 21.34 -10.61
C SER A 17 47.83 21.30 -11.03
N VAL A 18 47.29 20.10 -11.22
CA VAL A 18 45.84 19.88 -11.28
C VAL A 18 45.42 19.69 -9.82
N PRO A 19 44.65 20.61 -9.23
CA PRO A 19 43.99 20.30 -7.98
C PRO A 19 43.04 19.14 -8.27
N TYR A 20 43.05 18.13 -7.42
CA TYR A 20 41.97 17.16 -7.33
C TYR A 20 40.66 17.93 -7.14
N HIS A 21 39.99 18.29 -8.24
CA HIS A 21 38.55 18.46 -8.23
C HIS A 21 37.98 17.05 -8.19
N CYS A 22 37.93 16.50 -6.97
CA CYS A 22 36.69 15.86 -6.57
C CYS A 22 35.62 16.92 -6.79
N GLU A 23 34.96 16.90 -7.95
CA GLU A 23 33.57 17.30 -8.01
C GLU A 23 32.85 16.35 -7.06
N LEU A 24 32.84 16.75 -5.79
CA LEU A 24 31.77 16.44 -4.87
C LEU A 24 30.51 16.85 -5.62
N VAL A 25 29.86 15.88 -6.26
CA VAL A 25 28.42 15.89 -6.37
C VAL A 25 27.97 16.02 -4.93
N MET A 26 27.77 17.25 -4.47
CA MET A 26 27.09 17.52 -3.22
C MET A 26 25.71 16.90 -3.42
N SER A 27 25.55 15.68 -2.93
CA SER A 27 24.25 15.10 -2.69
C SER A 27 23.49 16.16 -1.88
N ASN A 28 22.33 16.59 -2.39
CA ASN A 28 21.43 17.46 -1.64
C ASN A 28 20.79 16.63 -0.52
N ILE A 29 21.61 16.12 0.41
CA ILE A 29 21.15 15.38 1.58
C ILE A 29 20.37 16.37 2.42
N THR A 30 19.09 16.07 2.62
CA THR A 30 18.24 16.88 3.48
C THR A 30 18.00 16.18 4.80
N LEU A 31 17.80 14.86 4.81
CA LEU A 31 17.32 14.08 5.96
C LEU A 31 16.06 14.60 6.64
N GLN A 32 15.38 15.59 6.06
CA GLN A 32 14.18 16.17 6.66
C GLN A 32 12.99 15.24 6.40
N PRO A 33 12.04 15.12 7.35
CA PRO A 33 10.80 14.33 7.17
C PRO A 33 9.80 15.04 6.24
N ILE A 34 10.24 15.52 5.09
CA ILE A 34 9.45 16.34 4.17
C ILE A 34 8.27 15.53 3.65
N GLY A 35 7.06 16.03 3.91
CA GLY A 35 5.81 15.43 3.45
C GLY A 35 5.32 14.23 4.27
N LEU A 36 6.06 13.77 5.29
CA LEU A 36 5.57 12.72 6.21
C LEU A 36 4.35 13.20 7.01
N VAL A 37 4.25 14.51 7.25
CA VAL A 37 3.08 15.20 7.80
C VAL A 37 2.58 16.27 6.86
N ASP A 38 1.27 16.41 6.77
CA ASP A 38 0.61 17.48 6.01
C ASP A 38 0.53 18.80 6.81
N ALA A 39 0.02 19.85 6.19
CA ALA A 39 -0.16 21.15 6.82
C ALA A 39 -1.11 21.14 8.03
N SER A 40 -1.95 20.10 8.15
CA SER A 40 -2.87 19.87 9.26
C SER A 40 -2.26 18.97 10.35
N LYS A 41 -0.95 18.70 10.28
CA LYS A 41 -0.23 17.82 11.21
C LYS A 41 -0.75 16.39 11.21
N ARG A 42 -1.20 15.91 10.06
CA ARG A 42 -1.64 14.52 9.87
C ARG A 42 -0.58 13.73 9.11
N TYR A 43 -0.28 12.53 9.60
CA TYR A 43 0.54 11.57 8.85
C TYR A 43 -0.34 10.66 7.99
N TRP A 44 0.27 9.79 7.17
CA TRP A 44 -0.43 9.01 6.15
C TRP A 44 -1.65 8.23 6.70
N ALA A 45 -1.56 7.64 7.91
CA ALA A 45 -2.63 6.79 8.44
C ALA A 45 -3.90 7.58 8.77
N GLN A 46 -3.80 8.90 8.96
CA GLN A 46 -4.92 9.79 9.22
C GLN A 46 -5.46 10.42 7.93
N ARG A 47 -4.75 10.24 6.81
CA ARG A 47 -5.13 10.75 5.48
C ARG A 47 -5.89 9.73 4.66
N ILE A 48 -5.73 8.44 4.98
CA ILE A 48 -6.42 7.34 4.30
C ILE A 48 -7.75 7.04 5.00
N ASP A 49 -8.85 7.13 4.26
CA ASP A 49 -10.14 6.56 4.69
C ASP A 49 -10.16 5.06 4.36
N THR A 50 -10.57 4.26 5.34
CA THR A 50 -10.69 2.79 5.21
C THR A 50 -12.09 2.30 5.59
N THR A 51 -13.08 3.20 5.68
CA THR A 51 -14.41 2.90 6.21
C THR A 51 -15.12 1.81 5.40
N ALA A 52 -15.18 1.93 4.08
CA ALA A 52 -15.77 0.93 3.19
C ALA A 52 -14.92 -0.34 3.17
N MET A 53 -13.59 -0.24 3.12
CA MET A 53 -12.70 -1.42 3.20
C MET A 53 -12.95 -2.24 4.48
N LEU A 54 -13.15 -1.57 5.63
CA LEU A 54 -13.44 -2.22 6.91
C LEU A 54 -14.86 -2.80 6.96
N ARG A 55 -15.83 -2.13 6.33
CA ARG A 55 -17.21 -2.63 6.20
C ARG A 55 -17.33 -3.77 5.22
N PHE A 56 -16.39 -3.91 4.29
CA PHE A 56 -16.39 -4.93 3.25
C PHE A 56 -16.55 -6.35 3.81
N LYS A 57 -16.03 -6.61 5.01
CA LYS A 57 -16.24 -7.89 5.70
C LYS A 57 -17.71 -8.20 5.97
N ASN A 58 -18.49 -7.21 6.39
CA ASN A 58 -19.89 -7.39 6.76
C ASN A 58 -20.76 -7.73 5.55
N ILE A 59 -20.41 -7.18 4.39
CA ILE A 59 -21.15 -7.34 3.13
C ILE A 59 -20.93 -8.73 2.53
N THR A 60 -19.76 -9.31 2.74
CA THR A 60 -19.31 -10.51 2.03
C THR A 60 -19.60 -11.83 2.74
N TYR A 61 -19.88 -11.82 4.06
CA TYR A 61 -20.18 -13.05 4.82
C TYR A 61 -21.43 -13.79 4.36
N ALA A 62 -22.39 -13.08 3.76
CA ALA A 62 -23.66 -13.65 3.34
C ALA A 62 -23.75 -13.89 1.82
N LEU A 63 -22.65 -13.70 1.09
CA LEU A 63 -22.69 -13.85 -0.37
C LEU A 63 -22.60 -15.32 -0.79
N PRO A 64 -23.58 -15.83 -1.55
CA PRO A 64 -23.54 -17.20 -2.03
C PRO A 64 -22.49 -17.35 -3.14
N PRO A 65 -21.47 -18.21 -2.98
CA PRO A 65 -20.38 -18.35 -3.94
C PRO A 65 -20.78 -19.12 -5.21
N ASP A 66 -21.94 -19.79 -5.19
CA ASP A 66 -22.48 -20.54 -6.30
C ASP A 66 -24.01 -20.59 -6.25
N PHE A 67 -24.61 -21.09 -7.32
CA PHE A 67 -26.06 -21.20 -7.44
C PHE A 67 -26.68 -22.13 -6.38
N THR A 68 -26.00 -23.20 -5.97
CA THR A 68 -26.49 -24.09 -4.90
C THR A 68 -26.64 -23.32 -3.61
N SER A 69 -25.57 -22.62 -3.23
CA SER A 69 -25.49 -21.85 -2.00
C SER A 69 -26.54 -20.75 -1.99
N TYR A 70 -26.80 -20.12 -3.14
CA TYR A 70 -27.87 -19.14 -3.31
C TYR A 70 -29.25 -19.74 -3.03
N ILE A 71 -29.55 -20.89 -3.65
CA ILE A 71 -30.81 -21.61 -3.40
C ILE A 71 -30.95 -22.05 -1.95
N GLU A 72 -29.87 -22.48 -1.31
CA GLU A 72 -29.90 -22.95 0.08
C GLU A 72 -30.02 -21.81 1.09
N PHE A 73 -29.23 -20.75 0.94
CA PHE A 73 -29.19 -19.63 1.88
C PHE A 73 -30.48 -18.80 1.84
N ASP A 74 -31.04 -18.59 0.65
CA ASP A 74 -32.23 -17.73 0.48
C ASP A 74 -33.55 -18.52 0.53
N GLY A 75 -33.52 -19.81 0.90
CA GLY A 75 -34.73 -20.62 1.08
C GLY A 75 -35.40 -21.06 -0.23
N GLY A 76 -34.64 -21.12 -1.32
CA GLY A 76 -35.05 -21.58 -2.64
C GLY A 76 -35.23 -23.09 -2.77
N SER A 77 -34.73 -23.90 -1.84
CA SER A 77 -34.76 -25.38 -1.94
C SER A 77 -36.16 -25.96 -2.15
N GLN A 78 -37.20 -25.28 -1.68
CA GLN A 78 -38.61 -25.65 -1.91
C GLN A 78 -39.01 -25.68 -3.40
N TYR A 79 -38.30 -24.94 -4.26
CA TYR A 79 -38.53 -24.94 -5.71
C TYR A 79 -37.93 -26.17 -6.42
N PHE A 80 -37.10 -26.95 -5.71
CA PHE A 80 -36.37 -28.11 -6.24
C PHE A 80 -36.60 -29.36 -5.37
N PRO A 81 -37.81 -29.94 -5.36
CA PRO A 81 -38.18 -31.02 -4.44
C PRO A 81 -37.43 -32.35 -4.69
N ARG A 82 -36.78 -32.51 -5.86
CA ARG A 82 -35.90 -33.65 -6.17
C ARG A 82 -34.44 -33.39 -5.78
N GLY A 83 -34.17 -32.29 -5.09
CA GLY A 83 -32.85 -31.85 -4.68
C GLY A 83 -32.15 -30.97 -5.71
N THR A 84 -31.13 -30.28 -5.23
CA THR A 84 -30.27 -29.35 -5.97
C THR A 84 -29.43 -30.02 -7.08
N MET A 85 -29.30 -31.36 -7.08
CA MET A 85 -28.58 -32.09 -8.13
C MET A 85 -29.25 -32.05 -9.52
N THR A 86 -30.45 -31.46 -9.64
CA THR A 86 -31.26 -31.49 -10.87
C THR A 86 -31.43 -30.13 -11.55
N TYR A 87 -30.89 -29.04 -10.98
CA TYR A 87 -30.97 -27.73 -11.61
C TYR A 87 -29.84 -27.54 -12.65
N HIS A 88 -30.11 -26.76 -13.69
CA HIS A 88 -29.14 -26.35 -14.71
C HIS A 88 -29.13 -24.82 -14.79
N PRO A 89 -28.29 -24.14 -13.98
CA PRO A 89 -28.35 -22.69 -13.91
C PRO A 89 -27.90 -22.09 -15.24
N PRO A 90 -28.53 -20.99 -15.69
CA PRO A 90 -28.07 -20.29 -16.89
C PRO A 90 -26.62 -19.81 -16.68
N ALA A 91 -25.82 -19.78 -17.74
CA ALA A 91 -24.40 -19.41 -17.66
C ALA A 91 -24.17 -18.07 -16.94
N ALA A 92 -25.05 -17.09 -17.17
CA ALA A 92 -25.01 -15.80 -16.48
C ALA A 92 -25.19 -15.91 -14.96
N ALA A 93 -26.03 -16.83 -14.46
CA ALA A 93 -26.14 -17.08 -13.02
C ALA A 93 -24.86 -17.72 -12.46
N THR A 94 -24.28 -18.69 -13.18
CA THR A 94 -22.99 -19.30 -12.78
C THR A 94 -21.90 -18.23 -12.68
N THR A 95 -21.81 -17.33 -13.67
CA THR A 95 -20.86 -16.21 -13.64
C THR A 95 -21.15 -15.24 -12.50
N LEU A 96 -22.42 -14.87 -12.26
CA LEU A 96 -22.81 -13.97 -11.17
C LEU A 96 -22.28 -14.47 -9.82
N PHE A 97 -22.63 -15.69 -9.44
CA PHE A 97 -22.27 -16.24 -8.12
C PHE A 97 -20.78 -16.55 -8.00
N ALA A 98 -20.10 -16.96 -9.09
CA ALA A 98 -18.65 -17.10 -9.07
C ALA A 98 -17.90 -15.78 -8.77
N ASN A 99 -18.44 -14.63 -9.22
CA ASN A 99 -17.89 -13.31 -8.86
C ASN A 99 -18.14 -12.98 -7.38
N TYR A 100 -19.26 -13.43 -6.80
CA TYR A 100 -19.46 -13.33 -5.34
C TYR A 100 -18.43 -14.14 -4.55
N GLY A 101 -18.11 -15.36 -5.00
CA GLY A 101 -17.01 -16.15 -4.41
C GLY A 101 -15.67 -15.41 -4.50
N THR A 102 -15.38 -14.81 -5.65
CA THR A 102 -14.16 -14.00 -5.84
C THR A 102 -14.11 -12.78 -4.92
N ILE A 103 -15.25 -12.08 -4.75
CA ILE A 103 -15.38 -10.95 -3.82
C ILE A 103 -15.08 -11.38 -2.38
N THR A 104 -15.60 -12.55 -1.95
CA THR A 104 -15.31 -13.12 -0.63
C THR A 104 -13.83 -13.45 -0.45
N ASP A 105 -13.16 -13.99 -1.48
CA ASP A 105 -11.71 -14.24 -1.43
C ASP A 105 -10.90 -12.94 -1.31
N LEU A 106 -11.33 -11.87 -2.01
CA LEU A 106 -10.67 -10.56 -1.95
C LEU A 106 -10.84 -9.89 -0.57
N ARG A 107 -11.98 -10.08 0.09
CA ARG A 107 -12.17 -9.68 1.50
C ARG A 107 -11.17 -10.37 2.41
N VAL A 108 -10.95 -11.68 2.24
CA VAL A 108 -9.94 -12.41 3.03
C VAL A 108 -8.54 -11.83 2.83
N LYS A 109 -8.20 -11.39 1.60
CA LYS A 109 -6.92 -10.71 1.35
C LYS A 109 -6.79 -9.38 2.09
N PHE A 110 -7.85 -8.59 2.21
CA PHE A 110 -7.80 -7.39 3.07
C PHE A 110 -7.45 -7.74 4.52
N GLU A 111 -8.11 -8.76 5.07
CA GLU A 111 -7.95 -9.18 6.46
C GLU A 111 -6.59 -9.78 6.76
N GLN A 112 -6.04 -10.56 5.83
CA GLN A 112 -4.82 -11.34 6.06
C GLN A 112 -3.56 -10.63 5.57
N ASP A 113 -3.69 -9.65 4.68
CA ASP A 113 -2.54 -8.98 4.05
C ASP A 113 -2.58 -7.46 4.25
N VAL A 114 -3.60 -6.78 3.73
CA VAL A 114 -3.61 -5.30 3.71
C VAL A 114 -3.66 -4.70 5.12
N PHE A 115 -4.64 -5.08 5.96
CA PHE A 115 -4.77 -4.50 7.30
C PHE A 115 -3.61 -4.85 8.24
N PRO A 116 -3.10 -6.11 8.29
CA PRO A 116 -1.90 -6.42 9.07
C PRO A 116 -0.66 -5.66 8.60
N THR A 117 -0.53 -5.40 7.30
CA THR A 117 0.60 -4.63 6.76
C THR A 117 0.47 -3.15 7.08
N TYR A 118 -0.74 -2.56 7.05
CA TYR A 118 -0.98 -1.22 7.57
C TYR A 118 -0.63 -1.10 9.06
N ALA A 119 -1.01 -2.07 9.88
CA ALA A 119 -0.70 -2.07 11.31
C ALA A 119 0.82 -2.10 11.55
N ARG A 120 1.55 -2.97 10.84
CA ARG A 120 3.02 -3.01 10.89
C ARG A 120 3.67 -1.72 10.42
N LEU A 121 3.17 -1.13 9.32
CA LEU A 121 3.66 0.16 8.83
C LEU A 121 3.48 1.26 9.89
N ARG A 122 2.33 1.27 10.59
CA ARG A 122 2.06 2.22 11.67
C ARG A 122 2.99 2.02 12.86
N GLU A 123 3.24 0.78 13.27
CA GLU A 123 4.17 0.45 14.35
C GLU A 123 5.59 0.91 14.01
N ILE A 124 6.08 0.60 12.80
CA ILE A 124 7.42 1.03 12.36
C ILE A 124 7.51 2.56 12.29
N PHE A 125 6.48 3.23 11.77
CA PHE A 125 6.42 4.70 11.74
C PHE A 125 6.50 5.28 13.15
N HIS A 126 5.76 4.69 14.09
CA HIS A 126 5.80 5.09 15.50
C HIS A 126 7.20 4.94 16.07
N THR A 127 7.80 3.74 15.98
CA THR A 127 9.17 3.48 16.45
C THR A 127 10.17 4.43 15.82
N TYR A 128 10.05 4.68 14.51
CA TYR A 128 10.92 5.64 13.83
C TYR A 128 10.80 7.03 14.45
N ALA A 129 9.58 7.53 14.63
CA ALA A 129 9.32 8.87 15.14
C ALA A 129 9.71 9.04 16.62
N THR A 130 9.44 8.05 17.47
CA THR A 130 9.73 8.13 18.91
C THR A 130 11.18 7.87 19.25
N GLU A 131 11.85 6.91 18.61
CA GLU A 131 13.28 6.73 18.82
C GLU A 131 14.07 7.94 18.31
N ALA A 132 13.61 8.60 17.24
CA ALA A 132 14.24 9.81 16.71
C ALA A 132 14.08 10.97 17.69
N HIS A 133 12.94 11.02 18.40
CA HIS A 133 12.69 11.95 19.47
C HIS A 133 13.60 11.71 20.70
N ASP A 134 13.86 10.46 21.08
CA ASP A 134 14.56 10.12 22.33
C ASP A 134 16.10 10.13 22.22
N HIS A 135 16.67 9.67 21.11
CA HIS A 135 18.15 9.63 20.93
C HIS A 135 18.73 10.94 20.40
N TYR A 136 17.91 11.98 20.46
CA TYR A 136 18.08 13.19 19.71
C TYR A 136 19.33 14.00 20.12
N ASP A 137 19.42 14.34 21.41
CA ASP A 137 20.51 15.14 21.97
C ASP A 137 21.87 14.43 21.81
N GLN A 138 21.86 13.09 21.82
CA GLN A 138 23.05 12.27 21.64
C GLN A 138 23.64 12.43 20.23
N VAL A 139 22.80 12.37 19.19
CA VAL A 139 23.25 12.54 17.79
C VAL A 139 23.86 13.93 17.57
N LEU A 140 23.21 14.98 18.09
CA LEU A 140 23.73 16.35 17.99
C LEU A 140 25.08 16.52 18.68
N ASN A 141 25.23 15.94 19.87
CA ASN A 141 26.47 16.02 20.62
C ASN A 141 27.62 15.38 19.85
N ILE A 142 27.40 14.18 19.30
CA ILE A 142 28.39 13.46 18.48
C ILE A 142 28.78 14.30 17.25
N LEU A 143 27.80 14.86 16.53
CA LEU A 143 28.07 15.70 15.35
C LEU A 143 28.82 16.99 15.72
N GLY A 144 28.50 17.60 16.86
CA GLY A 144 29.21 18.77 17.38
C GLY A 144 30.67 18.47 17.71
N ILE A 145 30.95 17.33 18.36
CA ILE A 145 32.30 16.87 18.69
C ILE A 145 33.10 16.61 17.40
N LEU A 146 32.52 15.89 16.44
CA LEU A 146 33.15 15.61 15.15
C LEU A 146 33.48 16.90 14.39
N ARG A 147 32.53 17.84 14.33
CA ARG A 147 32.74 19.15 13.69
C ARG A 147 33.88 19.93 14.34
N ALA A 148 33.89 20.03 15.66
CA ALA A 148 34.92 20.76 16.40
C ALA A 148 36.32 20.18 16.17
N SER A 149 36.43 18.85 16.19
CA SER A 149 37.69 18.12 15.98
C SER A 149 38.22 18.34 14.57
N ILE A 150 37.36 18.24 13.55
CA ILE A 150 37.77 18.43 12.16
C ILE A 150 38.20 19.87 11.88
N VAL A 151 37.49 20.86 12.44
CA VAL A 151 37.86 22.28 12.29
C VAL A 151 39.20 22.59 12.97
N ALA A 152 39.45 22.01 14.15
CA ALA A 152 40.65 22.29 14.93
C ALA A 152 41.89 21.58 14.39
N THR A 153 41.78 20.30 14.03
CA THR A 153 42.94 19.44 13.76
C THR A 153 42.84 18.62 12.47
N ASN A 154 41.75 18.75 11.71
CA ASN A 154 41.46 17.92 10.53
C ASN A 154 41.49 16.40 10.82
N THR A 155 41.14 16.02 12.05
CA THR A 155 41.03 14.64 12.51
C THR A 155 39.66 14.39 13.15
N HIS A 156 39.29 13.12 13.32
CA HIS A 156 38.06 12.70 13.99
C HIS A 156 38.32 11.52 14.92
N SER A 157 37.32 11.19 15.74
CA SER A 157 37.34 10.07 16.68
C SER A 157 36.65 8.87 16.05
N ALA A 158 37.35 7.74 15.95
CA ALA A 158 36.80 6.50 15.43
C ALA A 158 35.62 5.98 16.28
N ALA A 159 35.65 6.19 17.60
CA ALA A 159 34.57 5.76 18.50
C ALA A 159 33.29 6.60 18.30
N ASP A 160 33.43 7.90 18.09
CA ASP A 160 32.29 8.79 17.82
C ASP A 160 31.68 8.50 16.45
N LEU A 161 32.53 8.20 15.45
CA LEU A 161 32.07 7.76 14.12
C LEU A 161 31.34 6.41 14.19
N GLU A 162 31.85 5.45 14.95
CA GLU A 162 31.19 4.13 15.09
C GLU A 162 29.86 4.24 15.84
N THR A 163 29.77 5.15 16.81
CA THR A 163 28.49 5.45 17.50
C THR A 163 27.49 6.06 16.52
N LEU A 164 27.91 7.04 15.71
CA LEU A 164 27.07 7.62 14.67
C LEU A 164 26.65 6.59 13.62
N ARG A 165 27.57 5.71 13.22
CA ARG A 165 27.31 4.60 12.29
C ARG A 165 26.17 3.73 12.81
N THR A 166 26.25 3.28 14.05
CA THR A 166 25.24 2.41 14.68
C THR A 166 23.87 3.06 14.68
N LEU A 167 23.80 4.37 15.00
CA LEU A 167 22.55 5.12 15.01
C LEU A 167 21.96 5.30 13.61
N VAL A 168 22.79 5.58 12.59
CA VAL A 168 22.35 5.73 11.20
C VAL A 168 21.93 4.39 10.61
N ASP A 169 22.65 3.30 10.89
CA ASP A 169 22.36 1.96 10.37
C ASP A 169 20.98 1.46 10.84
N ALA A 170 20.65 1.64 12.12
CA ALA A 170 19.31 1.34 12.66
C ALA A 170 18.20 2.13 11.95
N ARG A 171 18.47 3.38 11.55
CA ARG A 171 17.51 4.21 10.80
C ARG A 171 17.33 3.73 9.37
N VAL A 172 18.41 3.30 8.72
CA VAL A 172 18.37 2.72 7.38
C VAL A 172 17.49 1.46 7.39
N ASP A 173 17.61 0.59 8.40
CA ASP A 173 16.75 -0.59 8.52
C ASP A 173 15.27 -0.20 8.63
N LEU A 174 14.93 0.71 9.55
CA LEU A 174 13.55 1.13 9.74
C LEU A 174 12.96 1.81 8.50
N SER A 175 13.71 2.71 7.84
CA SER A 175 13.24 3.39 6.62
C SER A 175 13.08 2.42 5.44
N SER A 176 13.96 1.43 5.33
CA SER A 176 13.86 0.37 4.32
C SER A 176 12.63 -0.50 4.56
N ARG A 177 12.35 -0.86 5.82
CA ARG A 177 11.13 -1.61 6.18
C ARG A 177 9.86 -0.79 5.93
N MET A 178 9.88 0.53 6.16
CA MET A 178 8.76 1.41 5.79
C MET A 178 8.48 1.37 4.29
N LYS A 179 9.53 1.51 3.48
CA LYS A 179 9.48 1.41 2.02
C LYS A 179 8.89 0.05 1.57
N ASP A 180 9.41 -1.05 2.08
CA ASP A 180 8.97 -2.40 1.69
C ASP A 180 7.50 -2.65 2.03
N ASN A 181 7.05 -2.23 3.21
CA ASN A 181 5.65 -2.36 3.61
C ASN A 181 4.73 -1.45 2.79
N ALA A 182 5.12 -0.19 2.53
CA ALA A 182 4.35 0.72 1.67
C ALA A 182 4.20 0.14 0.25
N ASN A 183 5.29 -0.39 -0.33
CA ASN A 183 5.25 -1.04 -1.63
C ASN A 183 4.32 -2.27 -1.63
N SER A 184 4.41 -3.11 -0.61
CA SER A 184 3.54 -4.28 -0.46
C SER A 184 2.06 -3.89 -0.42
N ILE A 185 1.72 -2.81 0.30
CA ILE A 185 0.35 -2.30 0.36
C ILE A 185 -0.10 -1.81 -1.02
N VAL A 186 0.73 -1.04 -1.73
CA VAL A 186 0.43 -0.56 -3.10
C VAL A 186 0.14 -1.75 -4.03
N ASP A 187 1.02 -2.75 -4.04
CA ASP A 187 0.86 -3.94 -4.90
C ASP A 187 -0.43 -4.70 -4.60
N SER A 188 -0.74 -4.91 -3.32
CA SER A 188 -1.93 -5.64 -2.90
C SER A 188 -3.21 -4.86 -3.22
N LEU A 189 -3.23 -3.56 -2.96
CA LEU A 189 -4.36 -2.68 -3.28
C LEU A 189 -4.63 -2.61 -4.78
N GLN A 190 -3.61 -2.49 -5.62
CA GLN A 190 -3.77 -2.45 -7.08
C GLN A 190 -4.35 -3.76 -7.64
N LYS A 191 -3.89 -4.91 -7.14
CA LYS A 191 -4.40 -6.24 -7.53
C LYS A 191 -5.85 -6.44 -7.10
N ILE A 192 -6.18 -6.02 -5.87
CA ILE A 192 -7.55 -6.08 -5.35
C ILE A 192 -8.46 -5.16 -6.18
N ASN A 193 -8.06 -3.91 -6.40
CA ASN A 193 -8.83 -2.93 -7.16
C ASN A 193 -9.20 -3.43 -8.56
N SER A 194 -8.19 -3.96 -9.28
CA SER A 194 -8.38 -4.51 -10.61
C SER A 194 -9.37 -5.68 -10.62
N SER A 195 -9.30 -6.53 -9.60
CA SER A 195 -10.17 -7.70 -9.46
C SER A 195 -11.60 -7.31 -9.09
N LEU A 196 -11.78 -6.38 -8.16
CA LEU A 196 -13.10 -5.86 -7.77
C LEU A 196 -13.78 -5.14 -8.94
N SER A 197 -13.04 -4.30 -9.67
CA SER A 197 -13.54 -3.61 -10.86
C SER A 197 -14.01 -4.60 -11.94
N ALA A 198 -13.27 -5.70 -12.13
CA ALA A 198 -13.68 -6.78 -13.03
C ALA A 198 -14.94 -7.49 -12.53
N CYS A 199 -15.05 -7.74 -11.22
CA CYS A 199 -16.24 -8.33 -10.61
C CYS A 199 -17.47 -7.47 -10.85
N ILE A 200 -17.41 -6.15 -10.59
CA ILE A 200 -18.52 -5.23 -10.85
C ILE A 200 -18.98 -5.33 -12.32
N LYS A 201 -18.04 -5.25 -13.26
CA LYS A 201 -18.36 -5.35 -14.69
C LYS A 201 -19.05 -6.68 -15.04
N ASN A 202 -18.51 -7.79 -14.54
CA ASN A 202 -19.07 -9.12 -14.80
C ASN A 202 -20.44 -9.30 -14.16
N ILE A 203 -20.65 -8.82 -12.93
CA ILE A 203 -21.94 -8.86 -12.25
C ILE A 203 -22.98 -8.07 -13.03
N ASN A 204 -22.66 -6.84 -13.45
CA ASN A 204 -23.57 -6.02 -14.25
C ASN A 204 -23.96 -6.69 -15.58
N GLN A 205 -23.00 -7.33 -16.27
CA GLN A 205 -23.29 -8.09 -17.48
C GLN A 205 -24.19 -9.31 -17.19
N SER A 206 -23.87 -10.08 -16.15
CA SER A 206 -24.69 -11.22 -15.73
C SER A 206 -26.11 -10.79 -15.38
N VAL A 207 -26.30 -9.65 -14.70
CA VAL A 207 -27.63 -9.10 -14.40
C VAL A 207 -28.37 -8.75 -15.69
N ALA A 208 -27.72 -8.10 -16.66
CA ALA A 208 -28.35 -7.76 -17.94
C ALA A 208 -28.78 -9.01 -18.72
N ASP A 209 -27.94 -10.05 -18.75
CA ASP A 209 -28.26 -11.32 -19.43
C ASP A 209 -29.38 -12.08 -18.70
N LEU A 210 -29.38 -12.04 -17.37
CA LEU A 210 -30.44 -12.63 -16.55
C LEU A 210 -31.75 -11.87 -16.66
N ASP A 211 -31.74 -10.54 -16.84
CA ASP A 211 -32.95 -9.74 -17.07
C ASP A 211 -33.66 -10.18 -18.36
N VAL A 212 -32.91 -10.58 -19.40
CA VAL A 212 -33.46 -11.15 -20.63
C VAL A 212 -33.98 -12.58 -20.40
N PHE A 213 -33.20 -13.42 -19.70
CA PHE A 213 -33.57 -14.81 -19.42
C PHE A 213 -34.81 -14.92 -18.52
N CYS A 214 -34.94 -14.03 -17.53
CA CYS A 214 -35.96 -14.08 -16.48
C CYS A 214 -37.34 -13.54 -16.88
N VAL A 215 -37.57 -13.22 -18.15
CA VAL A 215 -38.87 -12.75 -18.65
C VAL A 215 -39.85 -13.91 -18.82
N PHE A 216 -40.85 -14.04 -17.93
CA PHE A 216 -41.86 -15.10 -18.05
C PHE A 216 -42.76 -14.96 -19.27
N THR A 217 -42.97 -16.06 -19.99
CA THR A 217 -43.97 -16.15 -21.07
C THR A 217 -45.39 -16.08 -20.51
N ALA A 218 -46.38 -15.85 -21.38
CA ALA A 218 -47.79 -15.81 -20.95
C ALA A 218 -48.25 -17.14 -20.31
N ASP A 219 -47.78 -18.28 -20.82
CA ASP A 219 -48.12 -19.59 -20.28
C ASP A 219 -47.40 -19.89 -18.97
N GLU A 220 -46.13 -19.47 -18.83
CA GLU A 220 -45.40 -19.55 -17.55
C GLU A 220 -46.10 -18.71 -16.47
N LYS A 221 -46.52 -17.47 -16.79
CA LYS A 221 -47.27 -16.61 -15.86
C LYS A 221 -48.57 -17.27 -15.40
N LYS A 222 -49.38 -17.82 -16.30
CA LYS A 222 -50.60 -18.57 -15.93
C LYS A 222 -50.33 -19.73 -14.98
N ARG A 223 -49.19 -20.41 -15.14
CA ARG A 223 -48.78 -21.55 -14.28
C ARG A 223 -48.27 -21.10 -12.91
N ILE A 224 -47.76 -19.88 -12.81
CA ILE A 224 -47.32 -19.25 -11.55
C ILE A 224 -48.52 -18.66 -10.79
N GLU A 225 -49.43 -18.00 -11.51
CA GLU A 225 -50.58 -17.29 -10.95
C GLU A 225 -51.75 -18.22 -10.59
N ASN A 226 -51.65 -19.52 -10.89
CA ASN A 226 -52.71 -20.48 -10.58
C ASN A 226 -52.87 -20.62 -9.05
N PRO A 227 -54.03 -20.21 -8.48
CA PRO A 227 -54.24 -20.15 -7.05
C PRO A 227 -54.32 -21.54 -6.39
N ASP A 228 -54.59 -22.59 -7.16
CA ASP A 228 -54.78 -23.94 -6.65
C ASP A 228 -53.47 -24.76 -6.68
N THR A 229 -52.58 -24.50 -7.66
CA THR A 229 -51.27 -25.18 -7.77
C THR A 229 -50.25 -24.37 -8.58
N ILE A 230 -49.19 -23.89 -7.93
CA ILE A 230 -48.02 -23.34 -8.62
C ILE A 230 -47.29 -24.47 -9.36
N ASN A 231 -47.07 -24.33 -10.67
CA ASN A 231 -46.35 -25.32 -11.48
C ASN A 231 -45.18 -24.71 -12.25
N ILE A 232 -43.99 -24.79 -11.65
CA ILE A 232 -42.73 -24.25 -12.19
C ILE A 232 -41.88 -25.27 -12.95
N SER A 233 -42.41 -26.48 -13.20
CA SER A 233 -41.67 -27.54 -13.89
C SER A 233 -41.18 -27.08 -15.27
N GLY A 234 -39.88 -27.18 -15.52
CA GLY A 234 -39.23 -26.73 -16.76
C GLY A 234 -38.77 -25.26 -16.77
N PHE A 235 -39.01 -24.48 -15.71
CA PHE A 235 -38.48 -23.12 -15.56
C PHE A 235 -38.16 -22.78 -14.08
N ALA A 236 -37.85 -23.78 -13.26
CA ALA A 236 -37.67 -23.60 -11.81
C ALA A 236 -36.49 -22.66 -11.46
N GLU A 237 -35.39 -22.72 -12.22
CA GLU A 237 -34.22 -21.85 -12.05
C GLU A 237 -34.56 -20.38 -12.31
N LYS A 238 -35.31 -20.13 -13.38
CA LYS A 238 -35.83 -18.80 -13.73
C LYS A 238 -36.74 -18.27 -12.63
N TYR A 239 -37.64 -19.13 -12.12
CA TYR A 239 -38.54 -18.78 -11.03
C TYR A 239 -37.77 -18.47 -9.74
N ALA A 240 -36.83 -19.32 -9.35
CA ALA A 240 -36.02 -19.15 -8.15
C ALA A 240 -35.18 -17.88 -8.21
N LEU A 241 -34.50 -17.59 -9.33
CA LEU A 241 -33.74 -16.35 -9.52
C LEU A 241 -34.60 -15.12 -9.22
N VAL A 242 -35.79 -15.04 -9.83
CA VAL A 242 -36.70 -13.90 -9.65
C VAL A 242 -37.24 -13.82 -8.22
N GLN A 243 -37.73 -14.94 -7.66
CA GLN A 243 -38.35 -14.95 -6.32
C GLN A 243 -37.37 -14.63 -5.20
N LEU A 244 -36.13 -15.09 -5.33
CA LEU A 244 -35.08 -14.88 -4.34
C LEU A 244 -34.35 -13.53 -4.52
N GLY A 245 -34.62 -12.81 -5.61
CA GLY A 245 -34.16 -11.44 -5.77
C GLY A 245 -32.72 -11.30 -6.24
N TYR A 246 -32.30 -12.05 -7.27
CA TYR A 246 -30.93 -12.00 -7.79
C TYR A 246 -30.45 -10.58 -8.12
N LYS A 247 -31.34 -9.75 -8.69
CA LYS A 247 -31.05 -8.38 -9.15
C LYS A 247 -30.86 -7.37 -8.01
N PRO A 248 -31.79 -7.23 -7.04
CA PRO A 248 -31.57 -6.34 -5.91
C PRO A 248 -30.34 -6.74 -5.08
N ILE A 249 -30.05 -8.04 -4.93
CA ILE A 249 -28.81 -8.51 -4.29
C ILE A 249 -27.59 -8.04 -5.09
N ALA A 250 -27.56 -8.29 -6.41
CA ALA A 250 -26.44 -7.89 -7.25
C ALA A 250 -26.18 -6.37 -7.21
N ASN A 251 -27.23 -5.55 -7.24
CA ASN A 251 -27.11 -4.10 -7.15
C ASN A 251 -26.45 -3.67 -5.84
N LEU A 252 -26.90 -4.21 -4.70
CA LEU A 252 -26.32 -3.91 -3.40
C LEU A 252 -24.84 -4.30 -3.34
N VAL A 253 -24.50 -5.51 -3.81
CA VAL A 253 -23.11 -5.97 -3.88
C VAL A 253 -22.26 -5.02 -4.73
N THR A 254 -22.75 -4.60 -5.90
CA THR A 254 -21.98 -3.70 -6.76
C THR A 254 -21.80 -2.32 -6.16
N GLU A 255 -22.80 -1.77 -5.47
CA GLU A 255 -22.71 -0.48 -4.78
C GLU A 255 -21.65 -0.52 -3.67
N ASP A 256 -21.72 -1.56 -2.83
CA ASP A 256 -20.78 -1.77 -1.73
C ASP A 256 -19.34 -2.01 -2.23
N VAL A 257 -19.17 -2.83 -3.27
CA VAL A 257 -17.86 -3.08 -3.88
C VAL A 257 -17.32 -1.81 -4.56
N GLN A 258 -18.17 -1.00 -5.17
CA GLN A 258 -17.76 0.28 -5.77
C GLN A 258 -17.25 1.24 -4.70
N ALA A 259 -17.90 1.34 -3.54
CA ALA A 259 -17.41 2.15 -2.43
C ALA A 259 -16.00 1.72 -1.97
N VAL A 260 -15.73 0.41 -1.94
CA VAL A 260 -14.38 -0.10 -1.65
C VAL A 260 -13.38 0.31 -2.73
N VAL A 261 -13.73 0.14 -4.01
CA VAL A 261 -12.90 0.57 -5.15
C VAL A 261 -12.55 2.07 -5.08
N ASP A 262 -13.54 2.89 -4.71
CA ASP A 262 -13.39 4.35 -4.60
C ASP A 262 -12.44 4.74 -3.46
N GLU A 263 -12.36 3.96 -2.37
CA GLU A 263 -11.36 4.15 -1.30
C GLU A 263 -9.96 3.64 -1.67
N ILE A 264 -9.85 2.58 -2.48
CA ILE A 264 -8.55 2.00 -2.85
C ILE A 264 -7.68 3.00 -3.65
N GLY A 265 -8.28 3.78 -4.54
CA GLY A 265 -7.54 4.76 -5.36
C GLY A 265 -6.75 5.78 -4.53
N PRO A 266 -7.41 6.55 -3.65
CA PRO A 266 -6.75 7.47 -2.73
C PRO A 266 -5.74 6.77 -1.80
N ALA A 267 -6.08 5.60 -1.25
CA ALA A 267 -5.18 4.85 -0.37
C ALA A 267 -3.89 4.43 -1.09
N THR A 268 -4.00 3.96 -2.34
CA THR A 268 -2.86 3.59 -3.19
C THR A 268 -1.99 4.82 -3.47
N THR A 269 -2.60 5.97 -3.76
CA THR A 269 -1.87 7.21 -4.04
C THR A 269 -1.07 7.67 -2.82
N GLU A 270 -1.69 7.71 -1.64
CA GLU A 270 -0.98 8.10 -0.41
C GLU A 270 0.15 7.12 -0.07
N MET A 271 -0.04 5.81 -0.27
CA MET A 271 1.03 4.81 -0.06
C MET A 271 2.17 4.91 -1.09
N GLN A 272 1.89 5.31 -2.33
CA GLN A 272 2.92 5.60 -3.33
C GLN A 272 3.73 6.85 -2.97
N GLU A 273 3.06 7.88 -2.45
CA GLU A 273 3.76 9.06 -1.94
C GLU A 273 4.61 8.71 -0.72
N GLU A 274 4.07 7.92 0.21
CA GLU A 274 4.79 7.45 1.40
C GLU A 274 6.03 6.62 1.01
N LEU A 275 5.88 5.72 0.03
CA LEU A 275 6.99 4.97 -0.56
C LEU A 275 8.11 5.91 -1.06
N GLY A 276 7.76 6.94 -1.82
CA GLY A 276 8.72 7.91 -2.34
C GLY A 276 9.42 8.72 -1.25
N ARG A 277 8.70 9.10 -0.19
CA ARG A 277 9.27 9.81 0.98
C ARG A 277 10.29 8.92 1.69
N TRP A 278 9.97 7.65 1.93
CA TRP A 278 10.89 6.72 2.58
C TRP A 278 12.07 6.32 1.70
N ASP A 279 11.91 6.25 0.38
CA ASP A 279 13.01 5.99 -0.54
C ASP A 279 14.05 7.12 -0.49
N ASN A 280 13.60 8.39 -0.50
CA ASN A 280 14.49 9.55 -0.35
C ASN A 280 15.23 9.55 1.00
N ILE A 281 14.51 9.30 2.10
CA ILE A 281 15.12 9.23 3.44
C ILE A 281 16.16 8.10 3.51
N THR A 282 15.82 6.93 2.97
CA THR A 282 16.72 5.76 2.94
C THR A 282 17.97 6.06 2.12
N GLN A 283 17.84 6.75 0.98
CA GLN A 283 18.95 7.15 0.13
C GLN A 283 19.88 8.15 0.83
N ASP A 284 19.31 9.16 1.51
CA ASP A 284 20.07 10.14 2.29
C ASP A 284 20.85 9.44 3.41
N LEU A 285 20.20 8.55 4.17
CA LEU A 285 20.84 7.80 5.26
C LEU A 285 21.94 6.84 4.74
N THR A 286 21.70 6.16 3.62
CA THR A 286 22.71 5.28 2.99
C THR A 286 23.93 6.07 2.52
N SER A 287 23.72 7.28 2.00
CA SER A 287 24.81 8.18 1.61
C SER A 287 25.64 8.60 2.82
N ILE A 288 24.99 8.92 3.94
CA ILE A 288 25.68 9.21 5.21
C ILE A 288 26.45 8.01 5.73
N LEU A 289 25.87 6.80 5.67
CA LEU A 289 26.55 5.59 6.10
C LEU A 289 27.81 5.31 5.27
N SER A 290 27.74 5.56 3.96
CA SER A 290 28.92 5.50 3.08
C SER A 290 29.96 6.55 3.49
N TYR A 291 29.53 7.76 3.81
CA TYR A 291 30.43 8.82 4.27
C TYR A 291 31.14 8.50 5.59
N ILE A 292 30.41 7.89 6.54
CA ILE A 292 30.99 7.41 7.80
C ILE A 292 32.00 6.30 7.52
N THR A 293 31.65 5.34 6.66
CA THR A 293 32.49 4.16 6.35
C THR A 293 33.78 4.52 5.63
N ASN A 294 33.78 5.56 4.78
CA ASN A 294 35.00 5.99 4.09
C ASN A 294 36.03 6.60 5.05
N GLU A 295 35.61 7.08 6.23
CA GLU A 295 36.45 7.68 7.27
C GLU A 295 37.38 8.82 6.81
N GLU A 296 37.19 9.36 5.60
CA GLU A 296 37.99 10.48 5.10
C GLU A 296 37.52 11.79 5.75
N ALA A 297 38.46 12.60 6.26
CA ALA A 297 38.13 13.86 6.93
C ALA A 297 37.26 14.79 6.06
N ALA A 298 37.53 14.87 4.75
CA ALA A 298 36.73 15.65 3.80
C ALA A 298 35.28 15.16 3.68
N THR A 299 35.07 13.85 3.79
CA THR A 299 33.77 13.21 3.71
C THR A 299 32.99 13.40 5.02
N VAL A 300 33.65 13.32 6.17
CA VAL A 300 33.03 13.63 7.47
C VAL A 300 32.70 15.13 7.62
N GLN A 301 33.43 16.02 6.93
CA GLN A 301 33.06 17.44 6.85
C GLN A 301 31.69 17.68 6.20
N ILE A 302 31.23 16.82 5.29
CA ILE A 302 29.91 16.94 4.66
C ILE A 302 28.84 16.70 5.71
N ILE A 303 28.96 15.61 6.47
CA ILE A 303 28.06 15.26 7.58
C ILE A 303 28.03 16.38 8.63
N ALA A 304 29.19 16.92 8.98
CA ALA A 304 29.32 18.00 9.97
C ALA A 304 28.75 19.37 9.51
N LYS A 305 28.46 19.53 8.21
CA LYS A 305 27.91 20.76 7.61
C LYS A 305 26.40 20.71 7.35
N LEU A 306 25.76 19.55 7.52
CA LEU A 306 24.31 19.45 7.43
C LEU A 306 23.65 20.39 8.45
N ASP A 307 22.47 20.93 8.11
CA ASP A 307 21.68 21.77 9.02
C ASP A 307 21.00 20.89 10.06
N ASN A 308 21.84 20.37 10.96
CA ASN A 308 21.42 19.40 11.95
C ASN A 308 20.30 20.00 12.81
N ALA A 309 20.37 21.27 13.22
CA ALA A 309 19.31 21.90 14.03
C ALA A 309 17.93 21.88 13.34
N GLN A 310 17.87 22.20 12.04
CA GLN A 310 16.61 22.22 11.31
C GLN A 310 16.07 20.82 11.00
N ILE A 311 16.93 19.85 10.65
CA ILE A 311 16.56 18.46 10.31
C ILE A 311 15.65 17.82 11.37
N LEU A 312 15.67 18.38 12.54
CA LEU A 312 15.69 17.71 13.78
C LEU A 312 14.65 18.26 14.72
N GLU A 313 14.52 19.60 14.75
CA GLU A 313 13.26 20.26 15.05
C GLU A 313 12.11 19.58 14.28
N ARG A 314 12.34 19.23 13.01
CA ARG A 314 11.32 18.55 12.18
C ARG A 314 11.04 17.11 12.59
N TRP A 315 12.05 16.32 12.93
CA TRP A 315 11.83 14.95 13.44
C TRP A 315 11.22 14.95 14.85
N GLN A 316 11.57 15.92 15.71
CA GLN A 316 10.94 16.11 17.01
C GLN A 316 9.47 16.53 16.88
N GLU A 317 9.16 17.45 15.97
CA GLU A 317 7.78 17.84 15.64
C GLU A 317 6.98 16.59 15.21
N LEU A 318 7.56 15.75 14.36
CA LEU A 318 6.93 14.49 13.95
C LEU A 318 6.67 13.55 15.14
N GLY A 319 7.68 13.31 15.99
CA GLY A 319 7.53 12.49 17.19
C GLY A 319 6.42 13.00 18.11
N GLY A 320 6.36 14.31 18.34
CA GLY A 320 5.31 14.94 19.13
C GLY A 320 3.91 14.76 18.54
N ILE A 321 3.77 14.86 17.21
CA ILE A 321 2.50 14.61 16.50
C ILE A 321 2.04 13.16 16.71
N VAL A 322 2.94 12.19 16.53
CA VAL A 322 2.62 10.76 16.67
C VAL A 322 2.17 10.42 18.08
N ILE A 323 2.92 10.87 19.10
CA ILE A 323 2.59 10.64 20.51
C ILE A 323 1.22 11.24 20.86
N GLN A 324 0.92 12.46 20.39
CA GLN A 324 -0.38 13.09 20.62
C GLN A 324 -1.54 12.36 19.94
N ALA A 325 -1.33 11.90 18.70
CA ALA A 325 -2.35 11.19 17.93
C ALA A 325 -2.77 9.88 18.60
N GLU A 326 -1.84 9.16 19.21
CA GLU A 326 -2.12 7.88 19.87
C GLU A 326 -2.75 8.06 21.25
N ASN A 327 -2.30 9.04 22.04
CA ASN A 327 -2.93 9.37 23.32
C ASN A 327 -4.36 9.93 23.18
N SER A 328 -4.76 10.34 21.98
CA SER A 328 -6.11 10.83 21.67
C SER A 328 -7.07 9.73 21.20
N GLN A 329 -6.58 8.48 21.07
CA GLN A 329 -7.38 7.32 20.69
C GLN A 329 -7.82 6.44 21.88
N ASP A 330 -7.36 6.77 23.10
CA ASP A 330 -7.76 6.19 24.39
C ASP A 330 -8.87 7.02 25.08
#